data_AF-A0A147HRP2-F1
#
_entry.id   AF-A0A147HRP2-F1
#
_cell.length_a   1.000
_cell.length_b   1.000
_cell.length_c   1.000
_cell.angle_alpha   90.00
_cell.angle_beta   90.00
_cell.angle_gamma   90.00
#
_symmetry.space_group_name_H-M   'P 1'
#
loop_
_entity.id
_entity.type
_entity.pdbx_description
1 polymer ?
#
loop_
_entity_poly.entity_id
_entity_poly.type
_entity_poly.pdbx_seq_one_letter_code
_entity_poly.pdbx_strand_id
1 'polypeptide(L)'
;MILDSETKAVELPDDHGTELRLGLRLLTCTTLIEGEVRSRLREKFDVTLPRFDLMAQLDKVPDGMTLSDLSKRMMVSNGNVTG
;
A
#
# COMPACT_ATOMS: atom_id res chain seq x y z
N MET A 1 25.25 2.83 -11.27
CA MET A 1 25.97 2.57 -10.01
C MET A 1 24.90 2.41 -8.96
N ILE A 2 24.65 1.15 -8.57
CA ILE A 2 23.59 0.74 -7.64
C ILE A 2 23.99 1.30 -6.26
N LEU A 3 23.10 2.11 -5.67
CA LEU A 3 23.34 2.75 -4.39
C LEU A 3 23.53 1.68 -3.31
N ASP A 4 24.76 1.63 -2.83
CA ASP A 4 25.19 0.88 -1.67
C ASP A 4 24.60 1.52 -0.39
N SER A 5 23.34 1.21 -0.12
CA SER A 5 22.69 1.50 1.16
C SER A 5 23.05 0.46 2.23
N GLU A 6 23.69 -0.65 1.84
CA GLU A 6 24.13 -1.70 2.78
C GLU A 6 25.43 -1.32 3.51
N THR A 7 26.36 -0.58 2.89
CA THR A 7 27.59 -0.14 3.55
C THR A 7 27.35 0.90 4.65
N LYS A 8 26.31 1.75 4.52
CA LYS A 8 25.91 2.65 5.61
C LYS A 8 25.31 1.90 6.80
N ALA A 9 24.87 0.67 6.59
CA ALA A 9 24.32 -0.18 7.65
C ALA A 9 25.34 -0.68 8.67
N VAL A 10 26.60 -0.72 8.25
CA VAL A 10 27.70 -1.25 9.06
C VAL A 10 28.37 -0.14 9.88
N GLU A 11 28.32 1.13 9.44
CA GLU A 11 29.09 2.21 10.08
C GLU A 11 28.44 2.81 11.35
N LEU A 12 27.12 2.68 11.55
CA LEU A 12 26.40 3.21 12.73
C LEU A 12 25.34 2.21 13.23
N PRO A 13 25.70 1.30 14.16
CA PRO A 13 24.79 0.27 14.69
C PRO A 13 23.54 0.83 15.40
N ASP A 14 23.64 2.04 15.98
CA ASP A 14 22.55 2.67 16.74
C ASP A 14 21.50 3.39 15.85
N ASP A 15 21.84 3.76 14.62
CA ASP A 15 20.97 4.57 13.74
C ASP A 15 19.92 3.73 13.00
N HIS A 16 20.27 2.47 12.67
CA HIS A 16 19.36 1.50 12.03
C HIS A 16 18.14 1.16 12.89
N GLY A 17 18.29 1.22 14.21
CA GLY A 17 17.20 0.94 15.13
C GLY A 17 16.08 1.99 15.04
N THR A 18 16.42 3.24 14.74
CA THR A 18 15.44 4.34 14.69
C THR A 18 14.61 4.28 13.42
N GLU A 19 15.24 4.09 12.26
CA GLU A 19 14.54 3.92 10.98
C GLU A 19 13.65 2.66 10.99
N LEU A 20 14.16 1.54 11.50
CA LEU A 20 13.38 0.31 11.63
C LEU A 20 12.20 0.47 12.58
N ARG A 21 12.38 1.09 13.76
CA ARG A 21 11.27 1.38 14.68
C ARG A 21 10.23 2.30 14.05
N LEU A 22 10.66 3.29 13.29
CA LEU A 22 9.75 4.18 12.57
C LEU A 22 8.95 3.38 11.53
N GLY A 23 9.61 2.57 10.71
CA GLY A 23 8.97 1.71 9.71
C GLY A 23 7.94 0.77 10.35
N LEU A 24 8.28 0.11 11.45
CA LEU A 24 7.37 -0.78 12.18
C LEU A 24 6.17 -0.02 12.79
N ARG A 25 6.39 1.19 13.31
CA ARG A 25 5.30 2.05 13.79
C ARG A 25 4.37 2.46 12.67
N LEU A 26 4.90 2.90 11.54
CA LEU A 26 4.10 3.25 10.36
C LEU A 26 3.31 2.04 9.86
N LEU A 27 3.94 0.87 9.77
CA LEU A 27 3.26 -0.37 9.39
C LEU A 27 2.12 -0.71 10.36
N THR A 28 2.36 -0.56 11.67
CA THR A 28 1.33 -0.80 12.69
C THR A 28 0.17 0.18 12.54
N CYS A 29 0.44 1.48 12.39
CA CYS A 29 -0.58 2.50 12.17
C CYS A 29 -1.39 2.22 10.89
N THR A 30 -0.73 1.91 9.78
CA THR A 30 -1.39 1.55 8.52
C THR A 30 -2.28 0.32 8.68
N THR A 31 -1.78 -0.73 9.35
CA THR A 31 -2.54 -1.97 9.57
C THR A 31 -3.82 -1.72 10.39
N LEU A 32 -3.73 -0.88 11.42
CA LEU A 32 -4.88 -0.51 12.26
C LEU A 32 -5.93 0.29 11.46
N ILE A 33 -5.47 1.29 10.70
CA ILE A 33 -6.36 2.13 9.89
C ILE A 33 -7.03 1.30 8.78
N GLU A 34 -6.27 0.47 8.07
CA GLU A 34 -6.81 -0.41 7.03
C GLU A 34 -7.83 -1.42 7.59
N GLY A 35 -7.56 -1.97 8.77
CA GLY A 35 -8.47 -2.89 9.45
C GLY A 35 -9.83 -2.24 9.70
N GLU A 36 -9.82 -1.04 10.28
CA GLU A 36 -11.05 -0.28 10.56
C GLU A 36 -11.78 0.12 9.27
N VAL A 37 -11.07 0.62 8.26
CA VAL A 37 -11.67 0.98 6.97
C VAL A 37 -12.32 -0.24 6.32
N ARG A 38 -11.65 -1.41 6.34
CA ARG A 38 -12.17 -2.66 5.77
C ARG A 38 -13.42 -3.14 6.50
N SER A 39 -13.46 -3.07 7.84
CA SER A 39 -14.65 -3.40 8.63
C SER A 39 -15.81 -2.47 8.25
N ARG A 40 -15.60 -1.15 8.25
CA ARG A 40 -16.64 -0.17 7.90
C ARG A 40 -17.17 -0.34 6.48
N LEU A 41 -16.30 -0.61 5.51
CA LEU A 41 -16.71 -0.83 4.11
C LEU A 41 -17.59 -2.08 3.97
N ARG A 42 -17.22 -3.17 4.66
CA ARG A 42 -18.02 -4.39 4.65
C ARG A 42 -19.36 -4.21 5.37
N GLU A 43 -19.34 -3.64 6.57
CA GLU A 43 -20.54 -3.52 7.40
C GLU A 43 -21.57 -2.53 6.84
N LYS A 44 -21.13 -1.43 6.24
CA LYS A 44 -22.03 -0.36 5.78
C LYS A 44 -22.40 -0.45 4.31
N PHE A 45 -21.55 -1.06 3.48
CA PHE A 45 -21.69 -0.99 2.03
C PHE A 45 -21.53 -2.35 1.33
N ASP A 46 -21.29 -3.44 2.08
CA ASP A 46 -21.04 -4.78 1.53
C ASP A 46 -19.94 -4.79 0.45
N VAL A 47 -18.90 -3.95 0.63
CA VAL A 47 -17.81 -3.78 -0.33
C VAL A 47 -16.47 -4.08 0.32
N THR A 48 -15.54 -4.62 -0.48
CA THR A 48 -14.15 -4.84 -0.03
C THR A 48 -13.31 -3.60 -0.33
N LEU A 49 -12.26 -3.39 0.45
CA LEU A 49 -11.31 -2.29 0.22
C LEU A 49 -10.69 -2.31 -1.19
N PRO A 50 -10.24 -3.46 -1.75
CA PRO A 50 -9.73 -3.50 -3.13
C PRO A 50 -10.77 -3.13 -4.18
N ARG A 51 -12.02 -3.60 -4.02
CA ARG A 51 -13.11 -3.26 -4.95
C ARG A 51 -13.45 -1.78 -4.90
N PHE A 52 -13.48 -1.21 -3.69
CA PHE A 52 -13.68 0.23 -3.52
C PHE A 52 -12.57 1.03 -4.19
N ASP A 53 -11.30 0.69 -3.95
CA ASP A 53 -10.16 1.41 -4.52
C ASP A 53 -10.15 1.34 -6.05
N LEU A 54 -10.45 0.18 -6.63
CA LEU A 54 -10.63 0.02 -8.08
C LEU A 54 -11.71 0.97 -8.62
N MET A 55 -12.89 1.00 -8.00
CA MET A 55 -13.98 1.88 -8.44
C MET A 55 -13.60 3.37 -8.30
N ALA A 56 -12.93 3.74 -7.20
CA ALA A 56 -12.49 5.11 -6.97
C ALA A 56 -11.41 5.56 -7.98
N GLN A 57 -10.61 4.65 -8.51
CA GLN A 57 -9.65 4.95 -9.57
C GLN A 57 -10.31 5.12 -10.94
N LEU A 58 -11.32 4.30 -11.25
CA LEU A 58 -12.12 4.43 -12.48
C LEU A 58 -12.95 5.72 -12.48
N ASP A 59 -13.56 6.08 -11.34
CA ASP A 59 -14.34 7.30 -11.18
C ASP A 59 -13.52 8.57 -11.50
N LYS A 60 -12.21 8.56 -11.17
CA LYS A 60 -11.29 9.68 -11.44
C LYS A 60 -10.87 9.79 -12.91
N VAL A 61 -11.11 8.77 -13.74
CA VAL A 61 -10.69 8.74 -15.15
C VAL A 61 -11.88 8.31 -16.02
N PRO A 62 -12.78 9.26 -16.36
CA PRO A 62 -14.03 8.95 -17.07
C PRO A 62 -13.82 8.41 -18.50
N ASP A 63 -12.67 8.70 -19.12
CA ASP A 63 -12.29 8.14 -20.43
C ASP A 63 -11.82 6.66 -20.36
N GLY A 64 -11.80 6.08 -19.16
CA GLY A 64 -11.33 4.74 -18.90
C GLY A 64 -9.81 4.68 -18.67
N MET A 65 -9.35 3.53 -18.16
CA MET A 65 -7.94 3.29 -17.84
C MET A 65 -7.55 1.88 -18.27
N THR A 66 -6.31 1.70 -18.73
CA THR A 66 -5.80 0.36 -19.03
C THR A 66 -5.59 -0.44 -17.74
N LEU A 67 -5.68 -1.77 -17.82
CA LEU A 67 -5.44 -2.64 -16.67
C LEU A 67 -3.99 -2.49 -16.12
N SER A 68 -3.01 -2.20 -17.00
CA SER A 68 -1.62 -1.97 -16.59
C SER A 68 -1.48 -0.70 -15.75
N ASP A 69 -2.21 0.36 -16.10
CA ASP A 69 -2.17 1.61 -15.35
C ASP A 69 -2.92 1.48 -14.02
N LEU A 70 -4.02 0.72 -13.99
CA LEU A 70 -4.76 0.40 -12.78
C LEU A 70 -3.89 -0.39 -11.78
N SER A 71 -3.23 -1.46 -12.21
CA SER A 71 -2.36 -2.26 -11.33
C SER A 71 -1.20 -1.43 -10.76
N LYS A 72 -0.57 -0.55 -11.56
CA LYS A 72 0.48 0.34 -11.08
C LYS A 72 -0.02 1.29 -9.99
N ARG A 73 -1.23 1.84 -10.15
CA ARG A 73 -1.82 2.80 -9.20
C ARG A 73 -2.31 2.14 -7.92
N MET A 74 -2.83 0.93 -7.99
CA MET A 74 -3.23 0.17 -6.79
C MET A 74 -2.03 -0.36 -5.99
N MET A 75 -0.78 -0.22 -6.49
CA MET A 75 0.45 -0.78 -5.89
C MET A 75 0.35 -2.27 -5.52
N VAL A 76 -0.51 -3.01 -6.22
CA VAL A 76 -0.61 -4.48 -6.13
C VAL A 76 0.01 -5.09 -7.37
N SER A 77 0.72 -6.19 -7.20
CA SER A 77 1.09 -7.03 -8.33
C SER A 77 -0.18 -7.48 -9.05
N ASN A 78 -0.11 -7.60 -10.39
CA ASN A 78 -1.23 -7.98 -11.26
C ASN A 78 -2.02 -9.21 -10.76
N GLY A 79 -1.42 -10.08 -9.94
CA GLY A 79 -2.04 -11.28 -9.38
C GLY A 79 -3.14 -11.07 -8.33
N ASN A 80 -3.30 -9.87 -7.75
CA ASN A 80 -4.30 -9.59 -6.70
C ASN A 80 -5.55 -8.83 -7.19
N VAL A 81 -5.62 -8.43 -8.46
CA VAL A 81 -6.72 -7.62 -9.01
C VAL A 81 -7.77 -8.45 -9.74
N THR A 82 -7.47 -9.71 -10.07
CA THR A 82 -8.34 -10.61 -10.86
C THR A 82 -8.75 -11.89 -10.13
N GLY A 83 -8.69 -11.90 -8.79
CA GLY A 83 -9.13 -13.02 -7.93
C GLY A 83 -10.38 -12.69 -7.15
#